data_AF-A0A7Y8L9Y5-F1
#
_entry.id   AF-A0A7Y8L9Y5-F1
#
_cell.length_a   1.000
_cell.length_b   1.000
_cell.length_c   1.000
_cell.angle_alpha   90.00
_cell.angle_beta   90.00
_cell.angle_gamma   90.00
#
_symmetry.space_group_name_H-M   'P 1'
#
loop_
_entity.id
_entity.type
_entity.pdbx_description
1 polymer ?
#
loop_
_entity_poly.entity_id
_entity_poly.type
_entity_poly.pdbx_seq_one_letter_code
_entity_poly.pdbx_strand_id
1 'polypeptide(L)' 'MDIRKEFLNYFVKNGHKMYDSMPLVPDDATLLFTNAGMVQF' A
#
# COMPACT_ATOMS: atom_id res chain seq x y z
N MET A 1 16.66 -7.65 -11.12
CA MET A 1 16.26 -6.33 -10.58
C MET A 1 14.85 -6.48 -10.04
N ASP A 2 14.63 -6.22 -8.75
CA ASP A 2 13.32 -6.31 -8.11
C ASP A 2 12.80 -4.88 -7.86
N ILE A 3 12.04 -4.37 -8.83
CA ILE A 3 11.56 -2.98 -8.86
C ILE A 3 10.67 -2.66 -7.65
N ARG A 4 9.84 -3.62 -7.22
CA ARG A 4 8.96 -3.44 -6.06
C ARG A 4 9.79 -3.20 -4.81
N LYS A 5 10.78 -4.06 -4.59
CA LYS A 5 11.68 -3.96 -3.45
C LYS A 5 12.51 -2.67 -3.48
N GLU A 6 12.98 -2.26 -4.64
CA GLU A 6 13.73 -1.01 -4.81
C GLU A 6 12.88 0.22 -4.47
N PHE A 7 11.65 0.31 -4.96
CA PHE A 7 10.71 1.38 -4.65
C PHE A 7 10.45 1.48 -3.14
N LEU A 8 10.09 0.36 -2.50
CA LEU A 8 9.79 0.34 -1.06
C LEU A 8 11.03 0.71 -0.23
N ASN A 9 12.20 0.17 -0.58
CA ASN A 9 13.45 0.45 0.13
C ASN A 9 13.88 1.92 0.02
N TYR A 10 13.62 2.57 -1.12
CA TYR A 10 13.90 3.99 -1.27
C TYR A 10 13.13 4.81 -0.23
N PHE A 11 11.82 4.59 -0.09
CA PHE A 11 11.00 5.33 0.88
C PHE A 11 11.33 4.99 2.34
N VAL A 12 11.61 3.72 2.64
CA VAL A 12 12.06 3.30 3.98
C VAL A 12 13.36 4.01 4.39
N LYS A 13 14.33 4.13 3.49
CA LYS A 13 15.57 4.89 3.74
C LYS A 13 15.32 6.37 3.99
N ASN A 14 14.25 6.93 3.43
CA ASN A 14 13.80 8.30 3.65
C ASN A 14 12.83 8.43 4.85
N GLY A 15 12.83 7.47 5.78
CA GLY A 15 12.06 7.54 7.02
C GLY A 15 10.57 7.18 6.90
N HIS A 16 10.11 6.67 5.76
CA HIS A 16 8.73 6.23 5.61
C HIS A 16 8.54 4.84 6.20
N LYS A 17 7.44 4.62 6.93
CA LYS A 17 7.07 3.30 7.42
C LYS A 17 6.52 2.45 6.27
N MET A 18 7.01 1.23 6.15
CA MET A 18 6.44 0.24 5.23
C MET A 18 5.17 -0.36 5.85
N TYR A 19 4.10 -0.39 5.08
CA TYR A 19 2.83 -1.03 5.42
C TYR A 19 2.56 -2.14 4.40
N ASP A 20 1.92 -3.21 4.86
CA ASP A 20 1.45 -4.26 3.96
C ASP A 20 0.28 -3.77 3.10
N SER A 21 -0.02 -4.50 2.03
CA SER A 21 -1.16 -4.19 1.17
C SER A 21 -2.46 -4.46 1.92
N MET A 22 -3.40 -3.51 1.83
CA MET A 22 -4.79 -3.71 2.22
C MET A 22 -5.42 -4.87 1.41
N PRO A 23 -6.39 -5.62 1.99
CA PRO A 23 -7.17 -6.62 1.28
C PRO A 23 -7.87 -6.07 0.03
N LEU A 24 -8.16 -6.92 -0.96
CA LEU A 24 -8.90 -6.53 -2.16
C LEU A 24 -10.36 -6.15 -1.85
N VAL A 25 -10.99 -6.85 -0.91
CA VAL A 25 -12.36 -6.58 -0.46
C VAL A 25 -12.29 -5.77 0.85
N PRO A 26 -12.73 -4.50 0.85
CA PRO A 26 -12.74 -3.67 2.05
C PRO A 26 -13.99 -3.93 2.92
N ASP A 27 -13.92 -3.53 4.19
CA ASP A 27 -15.08 -3.53 5.11
C ASP A 27 -16.00 -2.31 4.92
N ASP A 28 -15.55 -1.32 4.14
CA ASP A 28 -16.30 -0.11 3.84
C ASP A 28 -17.45 -0.39 2.85
N ALA A 29 -18.69 -0.17 3.30
CA ALA A 29 -19.90 -0.42 2.50
C ALA A 29 -20.04 0.49 1.27
N THR A 30 -19.26 1.58 1.19
CA THR A 30 -19.26 2.51 0.05
C THR A 30 -18.27 2.12 -1.04
N LEU A 31 -17.33 1.21 -0.74
CA LEU A 31 -16.27 0.80 -1.65
C LEU A 31 -16.40 -0.67 -2.02
N LEU A 32 -16.55 -0.97 -3.31
CA LEU A 32 -16.71 -2.34 -3.77
C LEU A 32 -15.39 -3.15 -3.71
N PHE A 33 -14.27 -2.53 -4.12
CA PHE A 33 -12.92 -3.12 -4.05
C PHE A 33 -11.87 -2.04 -3.78
N THR A 34 -10.77 -2.42 -3.14
CA THR A 34 -9.61 -1.54 -2.92
C THR A 34 -9.02 -1.14 -4.27
N ASN A 35 -9.17 0.15 -4.61
CA ASN A 35 -8.78 0.69 -5.92
C ASN A 35 -7.46 1.49 -5.88
N ALA A 36 -6.99 1.87 -4.69
CA ALA A 36 -5.79 2.66 -4.49
C ALA A 36 -5.16 2.39 -3.12
N GLY A 37 -3.84 2.60 -3.02
CA GLY A 37 -3.10 2.39 -1.76
C GLY A 37 -3.38 3.43 -0.68
N MET A 38 -4.03 4.55 -1.01
CA MET A 38 -4.40 5.59 -0.05
C MET A 38 -5.66 5.27 0.77
N VAL A 39 -6.46 4.28 0.36
CA VAL A 39 -7.74 3.92 0.99
C VAL A 39 -7.56 3.41 2.43
N GLN A 40 -6.42 2.81 2.76
CA GLN A 40 -6.16 2.21 4.06
C GLN A 40 -5.71 3.20 5.16
N PHE A 41 -5.70 4.50 4.87
CA PHE A 41 -5.21 5.56 5.75
C PHE A 41 -6.25 6.67 5.92
#